data_AF-A0A7X7PQT5-F1
#
_entry.id   AF-A0A7X7PQT5-F1
#
_cell.length_a   1.000
_cell.length_b   1.000
_cell.length_c   1.000
_cell.angle_alpha   90.00
_cell.angle_beta   90.00
_cell.angle_gamma   90.00
#
_symmetry.space_group_name_H-M   'P 1'
#
loop_
_entity.id
_entity.type
_entity.pdbx_description
1 polymer ?
#
loop_
_entity_poly.entity_id
_entity_poly.type
_entity_poly.pdbx_seq_one_letter_code
_entity_poly.pdbx_strand_id
1 'polypeptide(L)'
;MEFKTIIEPFRIKTVEPIRQTTREEREAALRRVHYNLFLLKAEDVLIDLLTDSGTGALSSAQWSAMMQGDESYAGARSFYRFESALQEITGFKHIIPTHQGRAAERILFGTVLKSGDIVPNNTHFDTTRANTEHQQAIAFDIPCAEARQPSLEAPFKGNIDLEALARVLDENPGRVPLAMITVTNNSGGGQPVSMANIRAASQICHERGVPLFLDCCRFAENAWFIKMREEGYADKTPLEIAQEMFSYTDGATMSAKKDG
;
A
#
# COMPACT_ATOMS: atom_id res chain seq x y z
N MET A 1 11.11 26.55 -9.25
CA MET A 1 10.30 25.93 -8.18
C MET A 1 10.67 26.63 -6.90
N GLU A 2 9.73 27.31 -6.26
CA GLU A 2 9.93 27.88 -4.92
C GLU A 2 9.79 26.74 -3.91
N PHE A 3 10.88 26.38 -3.23
CA PHE A 3 10.84 25.31 -2.25
C PHE A 3 10.21 25.83 -0.97
N LYS A 4 9.04 25.29 -0.61
CA LYS A 4 8.45 25.52 0.70
C LYS A 4 9.02 24.51 1.69
N THR A 5 9.96 24.95 2.52
CA THR A 5 10.45 24.14 3.64
C THR A 5 9.35 24.00 4.70
N ILE A 6 9.12 22.78 5.15
CA ILE A 6 8.21 22.46 6.25
C ILE A 6 9.08 22.24 7.50
N ILE A 7 8.64 22.74 8.65
CA ILE A 7 9.27 22.42 9.95
C ILE A 7 8.73 21.07 10.39
N GLU A 8 9.61 20.12 10.68
CA GLU A 8 9.22 18.78 11.11
C GLU A 8 8.33 18.86 12.36
N PRO A 9 7.14 18.22 12.36
CA PRO A 9 6.23 18.23 13.51
C PRO A 9 6.67 17.24 14.61
N PHE A 10 7.98 17.03 14.75
CA PHE A 10 8.62 16.15 15.72
C PHE A 10 10.03 16.65 16.04
N ARG A 11 10.66 16.08 17.07
CA ARG A 11 12.06 16.35 17.41
C ARG A 11 12.85 15.04 17.38
N ILE A 12 14.11 15.13 16.99
CA ILE A 12 15.03 13.99 16.99
C ILE A 12 15.25 13.51 18.43
N LYS A 13 15.03 12.21 18.67
CA LYS A 13 15.22 11.57 19.98
C LYS A 13 16.53 10.78 20.06
N THR A 14 16.87 10.08 18.97
CA THR A 14 18.04 9.23 18.80
C THR A 14 18.57 9.39 17.38
N VAL A 15 19.87 9.19 17.17
CA VAL A 15 20.52 9.28 15.86
C VAL A 15 21.35 8.03 15.60
N GLU A 16 21.48 7.67 14.33
CA GLU A 16 22.40 6.65 13.84
C GLU A 16 23.48 7.34 12.98
N PRO A 17 24.78 7.11 13.23
CA PRO A 17 25.84 7.70 12.43
C PRO A 17 25.82 7.22 10.98
N ILE A 18 26.00 8.15 10.03
CA ILE A 18 26.19 7.84 8.62
C ILE A 18 27.67 7.96 8.23
N ARG A 19 28.13 7.11 7.30
CA ARG A 19 29.49 7.16 6.77
C ARG A 19 29.55 7.93 5.47
N GLN A 20 30.38 8.96 5.42
CA GLN A 20 30.70 9.64 4.15
C GLN A 20 31.71 8.81 3.35
N THR A 21 31.36 8.49 2.11
CA THR A 21 32.25 7.79 1.16
C THR A 21 32.90 8.75 0.18
N THR A 22 34.09 8.41 -0.31
CA THR A 22 34.70 9.10 -1.46
C THR A 22 34.08 8.60 -2.77
N ARG A 23 34.34 9.32 -3.86
CA ARG A 23 33.90 8.89 -5.19
C ARG A 23 34.52 7.55 -5.58
N GLU A 24 35.80 7.37 -5.31
CA GLU A 24 36.58 6.18 -5.66
C GLU A 24 36.06 4.95 -4.90
N GLU A 25 35.73 5.10 -3.61
CA GLU A 25 35.10 4.06 -2.81
C GLU A 25 33.76 3.63 -3.41
N ARG A 26 32.91 4.59 -3.79
CA ARG A 26 31.61 4.30 -4.43
C ARG A 26 31.78 3.59 -5.78
N GLU A 27 32.71 4.04 -6.61
CA GLU A 27 32.99 3.39 -7.90
C GLU A 27 33.48 1.94 -7.74
N ALA A 28 34.35 1.69 -6.74
CA ALA A 28 34.80 0.35 -6.41
C ALA A 28 33.66 -0.54 -5.88
N ALA A 29 32.82 0.00 -4.99
CA ALA A 29 31.65 -0.70 -4.47
C ALA A 29 30.67 -1.08 -5.59
N LEU A 30 30.35 -0.14 -6.49
CA LEU A 30 29.48 -0.39 -7.64
C LEU A 30 30.04 -1.46 -8.58
N ARG A 31 31.34 -1.43 -8.88
CA ARG A 31 31.98 -2.48 -9.70
C ARG A 31 31.91 -3.85 -9.04
N ARG A 32 32.15 -3.94 -7.73
CA ARG A 32 32.11 -5.18 -6.95
C ARG A 32 30.73 -5.85 -7.00
N VAL A 33 29.67 -5.07 -7.08
CA VAL A 33 28.28 -5.57 -7.13
C VAL A 33 27.70 -5.60 -8.53
N HIS A 34 28.55 -5.48 -9.56
CA HIS A 34 28.15 -5.46 -10.96
C HIS A 34 27.05 -4.43 -11.27
N TYR A 35 27.13 -3.27 -10.62
CA TYR A 35 26.18 -2.16 -10.74
C TYR A 35 24.74 -2.50 -10.30
N ASN A 36 24.54 -3.59 -9.56
CA ASN A 36 23.26 -3.89 -8.93
C ASN A 36 23.21 -3.33 -7.49
N LEU A 37 22.40 -2.29 -7.28
CA LEU A 37 22.29 -1.60 -5.99
C LEU A 37 21.78 -2.51 -4.86
N PHE A 38 20.96 -3.52 -5.16
CA PHE A 38 20.46 -4.47 -4.15
C PHE A 38 21.56 -5.30 -3.49
N LEU A 39 22.73 -5.38 -4.11
CA LEU A 39 23.88 -6.12 -3.60
C LEU A 39 24.91 -5.23 -2.90
N LEU A 40 24.68 -3.91 -2.85
CA LEU A 40 25.51 -2.99 -2.07
C LEU A 40 25.37 -3.31 -0.58
N LYS A 41 26.48 -3.11 0.14
CA LYS A 41 26.43 -3.13 1.59
C LYS A 41 25.89 -1.80 2.08
N ALA A 42 25.05 -1.83 3.13
CA ALA A 42 24.49 -0.61 3.72
C ALA A 42 25.59 0.38 4.18
N GLU A 43 26.73 -0.11 4.68
CA GLU A 43 27.87 0.72 5.09
C GLU A 43 28.52 1.55 3.96
N ASP A 44 28.27 1.18 2.70
CA ASP A 44 28.75 1.90 1.51
C ASP A 44 27.73 2.95 1.02
N VAL A 45 26.56 3.06 1.65
CA VAL A 45 25.45 3.93 1.27
C VAL A 45 25.31 5.07 2.29
N LEU A 46 25.41 6.33 1.82
CA LEU A 46 25.32 7.51 2.68
C LEU A 46 23.86 7.86 3.05
N ILE A 47 22.97 7.83 2.04
CA ILE A 47 21.53 8.04 2.19
C ILE A 47 20.85 6.92 1.41
N ASP A 48 20.12 6.07 2.12
CA ASP A 48 19.44 4.93 1.51
C ASP A 48 18.00 5.32 1.12
N LEU A 49 17.75 5.39 -0.19
CA LEU A 49 16.44 5.65 -0.78
C LEU A 49 15.94 4.43 -1.57
N LEU A 50 16.47 3.24 -1.28
CA LEU A 50 16.08 2.01 -1.97
C LEU A 50 14.60 1.67 -1.74
N THR A 51 14.11 1.91 -0.52
CA THR A 51 12.72 1.66 -0.14
C THR A 51 12.32 2.41 1.12
N ASP A 52 11.03 2.72 1.22
CA ASP A 52 10.33 3.15 2.43
C ASP A 52 9.86 1.97 3.31
N SER A 53 10.00 0.73 2.84
CA SER A 53 9.42 -0.45 3.49
C SER A 53 10.25 -0.96 4.68
N GLY A 54 9.95 -0.46 5.87
CA GLY A 54 10.51 -0.90 7.15
C GLY A 54 11.74 -0.11 7.57
N THR A 55 11.98 1.02 6.90
CA THR A 55 13.08 1.95 7.14
C THR A 55 12.62 3.23 7.86
N GLY A 56 11.32 3.30 8.23
CA GLY A 56 10.75 4.39 8.99
C GLY A 56 11.30 4.48 10.43
N ALA A 57 11.48 5.70 10.92
CA ALA A 57 11.95 5.94 12.29
C ALA A 57 10.78 5.84 13.29
N LEU A 58 10.87 4.89 14.23
CA LEU A 58 9.87 4.72 15.27
C LEU A 58 9.92 5.86 16.31
N SER A 59 8.74 6.29 16.74
CA SER A 59 8.58 7.25 17.84
C SER A 59 9.00 6.65 19.19
N SER A 60 9.25 7.52 20.18
CA SER A 60 9.52 7.08 21.56
C SER A 60 8.35 6.29 22.18
N ALA A 61 7.11 6.55 21.76
CA ALA A 61 5.93 5.81 22.21
C ALA A 61 5.92 4.37 21.64
N GLN A 62 6.31 4.19 20.37
CA GLN A 62 6.46 2.86 19.76
C GLN A 62 7.59 2.08 20.41
N TRP A 63 8.75 2.70 20.68
CA TRP A 63 9.83 2.07 21.46
C TRP A 63 9.37 1.64 22.85
N SER A 64 8.64 2.49 23.56
CA SER A 64 8.06 2.14 24.87
C SER A 64 7.08 0.97 24.77
N ALA A 65 6.29 0.89 23.70
CA ALA A 65 5.36 -0.22 23.49
C ALA A 65 6.09 -1.54 23.26
N MET A 66 7.22 -1.54 22.51
CA MET A 66 8.04 -2.74 22.32
C MET A 66 8.60 -3.27 23.65
N MET A 67 9.00 -2.39 24.57
CA MET A 67 9.49 -2.81 25.90
C MET A 67 8.39 -3.38 26.80
N GLN A 68 7.13 -3.24 26.42
CA GLN A 68 5.95 -3.77 27.13
C GLN A 68 5.29 -4.92 26.36
N GLY A 69 6.03 -5.55 25.42
CA GLY A 69 5.55 -6.67 24.62
C GLY A 69 4.98 -7.80 25.47
N ASP A 70 3.81 -8.28 25.06
CA ASP A 70 3.17 -9.48 25.62
C ASP A 70 3.45 -10.64 24.67
N GLU A 71 4.44 -11.47 25.02
CA GLU A 71 4.94 -12.58 24.18
C GLU A 71 4.13 -13.88 24.38
N SER A 72 2.91 -13.76 24.92
CA SER A 72 2.02 -14.90 25.11
C SER A 72 1.62 -15.51 23.76
N TYR A 73 1.67 -16.84 23.66
CA TYR A 73 1.38 -17.56 22.42
C TYR A 73 -0.07 -17.38 21.93
N ALA A 74 -1.02 -17.18 22.84
CA ALA A 74 -2.42 -16.92 22.53
C ALA A 74 -2.99 -15.88 23.49
N GLY A 75 -3.86 -15.01 22.98
CA GLY A 75 -4.54 -13.98 23.81
C GLY A 75 -3.63 -12.86 24.30
N ALA A 76 -2.54 -12.56 23.60
CA ALA A 76 -1.62 -11.48 23.95
C ALA A 76 -2.33 -10.11 23.96
N ARG A 77 -2.08 -9.28 24.98
CA ARG A 77 -2.67 -7.94 25.09
C ARG A 77 -2.30 -7.03 23.90
N SER A 78 -1.11 -7.22 23.34
CA SER A 78 -0.62 -6.51 22.16
C SER A 78 -1.50 -6.77 20.93
N PHE A 79 -1.99 -8.00 20.75
CA PHE A 79 -2.90 -8.36 19.67
C PHE A 79 -4.23 -7.60 19.78
N TYR A 80 -4.88 -7.60 20.95
CA TYR A 80 -6.17 -6.90 21.10
C TYR A 80 -6.06 -5.38 20.92
N ARG A 81 -4.94 -4.78 21.33
CA ARG A 81 -4.66 -3.36 21.04
C ARG A 81 -4.51 -3.12 19.54
N PHE A 82 -3.78 -3.98 18.83
CA PHE A 82 -3.61 -3.91 17.39
C PHE A 82 -4.94 -4.11 16.64
N GLU A 83 -5.71 -5.13 17.02
CA GLU A 83 -7.05 -5.40 16.48
C GLU A 83 -7.99 -4.21 16.68
N SER A 84 -8.04 -3.64 17.88
CA SER A 84 -8.89 -2.48 18.18
C SER A 84 -8.53 -1.26 17.32
N ALA A 85 -7.22 -0.98 17.15
CA ALA A 85 -6.77 0.13 16.32
C ALA A 85 -7.14 -0.07 14.84
N LEU A 86 -6.98 -1.29 14.31
CA LEU A 86 -7.38 -1.58 12.94
C LEU A 86 -8.90 -1.56 12.76
N GLN A 87 -9.68 -2.03 13.73
CA GLN A 87 -11.14 -1.93 13.70
C GLN A 87 -11.61 -0.47 13.70
N GLU A 88 -10.96 0.40 14.48
CA GLU A 88 -11.26 1.84 14.50
C GLU A 88 -10.99 2.49 13.13
N ILE A 89 -9.87 2.15 12.48
CA ILE A 89 -9.47 2.75 11.20
C ILE A 89 -10.30 2.18 10.03
N THR A 90 -10.49 0.86 10.01
CA THR A 90 -10.98 0.14 8.83
C THR A 90 -12.44 -0.29 8.94
N GLY A 91 -12.98 -0.40 10.15
CA GLY A 91 -14.30 -1.00 10.38
C GLY A 91 -14.37 -2.51 10.12
N PHE A 92 -13.27 -3.17 9.74
CA PHE A 92 -13.30 -4.60 9.44
C PHE A 92 -13.48 -5.46 10.69
N LYS A 93 -14.42 -6.39 10.63
CA LYS A 93 -14.75 -7.29 11.74
C LYS A 93 -13.61 -8.25 12.09
N HIS A 94 -12.89 -8.74 11.09
CA HIS A 94 -11.91 -9.81 11.24
C HIS A 94 -10.52 -9.32 10.86
N ILE A 95 -9.58 -9.41 11.80
CA ILE A 95 -8.19 -8.99 11.65
C ILE A 95 -7.28 -10.21 11.77
N ILE A 96 -6.49 -10.49 10.73
CA ILE A 96 -5.53 -11.59 10.71
C ILE A 96 -4.12 -11.00 10.62
N PRO A 97 -3.34 -11.00 11.71
CA PRO A 97 -1.98 -10.47 11.68
C PRO A 97 -1.09 -11.40 10.85
N THR A 98 -0.21 -10.80 10.06
CA THR A 98 0.82 -11.50 9.30
C THR A 98 2.15 -10.77 9.50
N HIS A 99 3.27 -11.45 9.26
CA HIS A 99 4.59 -10.85 9.46
C HIS A 99 4.88 -9.66 8.53
N GLN A 100 4.23 -9.60 7.35
CA GLN A 100 4.24 -8.46 6.42
C GLN A 100 3.24 -8.68 5.27
N GLY A 101 3.03 -7.66 4.42
CA GLY A 101 1.99 -7.66 3.38
C GLY A 101 1.99 -8.88 2.44
N ARG A 102 3.16 -9.34 1.96
CA ARG A 102 3.23 -10.49 1.04
C ARG A 102 2.68 -11.79 1.61
N ALA A 103 2.65 -11.93 2.94
CA ALA A 103 2.07 -13.08 3.60
C ALA A 103 0.54 -12.96 3.70
N ALA A 104 0.02 -11.75 3.92
CA ALA A 104 -1.42 -11.50 3.80
C ALA A 104 -1.92 -11.81 2.39
N GLU A 105 -1.20 -11.35 1.35
CA GLU A 105 -1.47 -11.70 -0.05
C GLU A 105 -1.46 -13.21 -0.28
N ARG A 106 -0.44 -13.92 0.23
CA ARG A 106 -0.32 -15.38 0.09
C ARG A 106 -1.50 -16.13 0.69
N ILE A 107 -1.98 -15.68 1.86
CA ILE A 107 -3.14 -16.26 2.55
C ILE A 107 -4.41 -15.96 1.76
N LEU A 108 -4.66 -14.69 1.41
CA LEU A 108 -5.85 -14.27 0.67
C LEU A 108 -5.95 -15.04 -0.66
N PHE A 109 -4.95 -14.90 -1.52
CA PHE A 109 -4.99 -15.46 -2.87
C PHE A 109 -4.95 -16.99 -2.86
N GLY A 110 -4.19 -17.59 -1.93
CA GLY A 110 -4.19 -19.05 -1.77
C GLY A 110 -5.51 -19.64 -1.27
N THR A 111 -6.38 -18.81 -0.69
CA THR A 111 -7.70 -19.24 -0.19
C THR A 111 -8.79 -19.05 -1.23
N VAL A 112 -8.73 -17.98 -2.02
CA VAL A 112 -9.85 -17.54 -2.88
C VAL A 112 -9.64 -17.78 -4.37
N LEU A 113 -8.39 -17.86 -4.85
CA LEU A 113 -8.11 -18.01 -6.28
C LEU A 113 -7.98 -19.47 -6.71
N LYS A 114 -8.33 -19.71 -7.98
CA LYS A 114 -8.12 -20.95 -8.72
C LYS A 114 -7.43 -20.65 -10.04
N SER A 115 -6.87 -21.69 -10.66
CA SER A 115 -6.25 -21.58 -11.99
C SER A 115 -7.22 -21.00 -13.01
N GLY A 116 -6.80 -19.95 -13.70
CA GLY A 116 -7.60 -19.27 -14.72
C GLY A 116 -8.55 -18.19 -14.20
N ASP A 117 -8.62 -17.94 -12.88
CA ASP A 117 -9.30 -16.76 -12.35
C ASP A 117 -8.61 -15.48 -12.81
N ILE A 118 -9.33 -14.36 -12.76
CA ILE A 118 -8.87 -13.02 -13.14
C ILE A 118 -9.04 -12.10 -11.94
N VAL A 119 -7.97 -11.38 -11.59
CA VAL A 119 -7.99 -10.37 -10.54
C VAL A 119 -7.75 -9.01 -11.20
N PRO A 120 -8.80 -8.19 -11.45
CA PRO A 120 -8.63 -6.83 -11.94
C PRO A 120 -8.11 -5.90 -10.82
N ASN A 121 -7.18 -5.02 -11.15
CA ASN A 121 -6.66 -3.99 -10.24
C ASN A 121 -6.29 -2.72 -11.02
N ASN A 122 -6.16 -1.56 -10.36
CA ASN A 122 -5.56 -0.38 -10.99
C ASN A 122 -4.14 -0.70 -11.44
N THR A 123 -3.30 -1.23 -10.55
CA THR A 123 -2.03 -1.89 -10.88
C THR A 123 -1.61 -2.77 -9.71
N HIS A 124 -1.24 -4.02 -9.99
CA HIS A 124 -0.66 -4.91 -8.98
C HIS A 124 0.76 -4.48 -8.62
N PHE A 125 1.10 -4.54 -7.34
CA PHE A 125 2.49 -4.50 -6.91
C PHE A 125 3.18 -5.85 -7.18
N ASP A 126 4.51 -5.86 -7.20
CA ASP A 126 5.33 -7.01 -7.57
C ASP A 126 4.94 -8.29 -6.81
N THR A 127 4.79 -8.21 -5.48
CA THR A 127 4.43 -9.38 -4.67
C THR A 127 2.96 -9.76 -4.82
N THR A 128 2.08 -8.79 -5.03
CA THR A 128 0.66 -9.02 -5.27
C THR A 128 0.47 -9.80 -6.57
N ARG A 129 1.09 -9.33 -7.66
CA ARG A 129 1.12 -10.03 -8.96
C ARG A 129 1.72 -11.42 -8.81
N ALA A 130 2.87 -11.54 -8.16
CA ALA A 130 3.54 -12.82 -7.98
C ALA A 130 2.66 -13.83 -7.21
N ASN A 131 1.99 -13.43 -6.13
CA ASN A 131 1.11 -14.32 -5.38
C ASN A 131 -0.17 -14.69 -6.16
N THR A 132 -0.72 -13.78 -6.97
CA THR A 132 -1.85 -14.07 -7.88
C THR A 132 -1.45 -15.09 -8.95
N GLU A 133 -0.37 -14.82 -9.69
CA GLU A 133 0.10 -15.68 -10.79
C GLU A 133 0.66 -17.02 -10.28
N HIS A 134 1.16 -17.08 -9.03
CA HIS A 134 1.52 -18.33 -8.38
C HIS A 134 0.31 -19.28 -8.20
N GLN A 135 -0.92 -18.75 -8.12
CA GLN A 135 -2.16 -19.56 -8.15
C GLN A 135 -2.62 -19.89 -9.57
N GLN A 136 -1.82 -19.59 -10.60
CA GLN A 136 -2.18 -19.70 -12.02
C GLN A 136 -3.39 -18.83 -12.41
N ALA A 137 -3.67 -17.78 -11.64
CA ALA A 137 -4.63 -16.75 -11.96
C ALA A 137 -3.97 -15.61 -12.76
N ILE A 138 -4.78 -14.74 -13.34
CA ILE A 138 -4.37 -13.62 -14.19
C ILE A 138 -4.46 -12.33 -13.36
N ALA A 139 -3.31 -11.71 -13.08
CA ALA A 139 -3.25 -10.36 -12.53
C ALA A 139 -3.46 -9.33 -13.66
N PHE A 140 -4.66 -8.75 -13.71
CA PHE A 140 -5.12 -7.91 -14.81
C PHE A 140 -5.11 -6.43 -14.43
N ASP A 141 -4.16 -5.67 -14.96
CA ASP A 141 -4.02 -4.24 -14.65
C ASP A 141 -4.89 -3.38 -15.58
N ILE A 142 -5.75 -2.56 -14.99
CA ILE A 142 -6.66 -1.63 -15.65
C ILE A 142 -6.52 -0.21 -15.06
N PRO A 143 -5.34 0.43 -15.17
CA PRO A 143 -5.15 1.78 -14.69
C PRO A 143 -5.89 2.79 -15.57
N CYS A 144 -6.30 3.93 -14.99
CA CYS A 144 -6.84 5.06 -15.74
C CYS A 144 -5.89 5.55 -16.85
N ALA A 145 -6.44 6.27 -17.82
CA ALA A 145 -5.69 6.73 -19.00
C ALA A 145 -4.51 7.65 -18.62
N GLU A 146 -4.69 8.49 -17.61
CA GLU A 146 -3.70 9.45 -17.12
C GLU A 146 -2.48 8.75 -16.52
N ALA A 147 -2.65 7.56 -15.94
CA ALA A 147 -1.54 6.76 -15.38
C ALA A 147 -0.48 6.41 -16.45
N ARG A 148 -0.88 6.33 -17.72
CA ARG A 148 0.01 6.01 -18.86
C ARG A 148 0.80 7.21 -19.36
N GLN A 149 0.59 8.39 -18.79
CA GLN A 149 1.23 9.64 -19.21
C GLN A 149 2.05 10.23 -18.06
N PRO A 150 3.33 9.84 -17.88
CA PRO A 150 4.13 10.25 -16.72
C PRO A 150 4.20 11.77 -16.51
N SER A 151 4.35 12.54 -17.60
CA SER A 151 4.46 14.00 -17.57
C SER A 151 3.13 14.74 -17.41
N LEU A 152 1.99 14.06 -17.53
CA LEU A 152 0.68 14.69 -17.32
C LEU A 152 0.47 14.94 -15.82
N GLU A 153 0.21 16.20 -15.47
CA GLU A 153 -0.27 16.58 -14.14
C GLU A 153 -1.77 16.30 -14.04
N ALA A 154 -2.14 15.35 -13.19
CA ALA A 154 -3.53 15.02 -12.89
C ALA A 154 -3.65 14.65 -11.39
N PRO A 155 -4.79 14.97 -10.74
CA PRO A 155 -4.90 14.87 -9.29
C PRO A 155 -4.89 13.43 -8.77
N PHE A 156 -5.40 12.46 -9.56
CA PHE A 156 -5.64 11.08 -9.14
C PHE A 156 -5.25 10.04 -10.21
N LYS A 157 -3.96 10.01 -10.58
CA LYS A 157 -3.41 9.05 -11.56
C LYS A 157 -3.38 7.60 -11.05
N GLY A 158 -3.74 7.38 -9.79
CA GLY A 158 -3.90 6.03 -9.23
C GLY A 158 -5.24 5.40 -9.57
N ASN A 159 -6.22 6.15 -10.10
CA ASN A 159 -7.56 5.65 -10.36
C ASN A 159 -7.58 4.37 -11.21
N ILE A 160 -8.53 3.49 -10.88
CA ILE A 160 -8.88 2.34 -11.72
C ILE A 160 -9.76 2.81 -12.88
N ASP A 161 -9.60 2.21 -14.06
CA ASP A 161 -10.49 2.42 -15.20
C ASP A 161 -11.82 1.71 -14.94
N LEU A 162 -12.87 2.50 -14.66
CA LEU A 162 -14.20 2.00 -14.30
C LEU A 162 -14.90 1.30 -15.47
N GLU A 163 -14.68 1.76 -16.70
CA GLU A 163 -15.26 1.12 -17.90
C GLU A 163 -14.60 -0.23 -18.16
N ALA A 164 -13.27 -0.29 -18.02
CA ALA A 164 -12.53 -1.54 -18.12
C ALA A 164 -12.91 -2.50 -16.98
N LEU A 165 -13.11 -2.00 -15.76
CA LEU A 165 -13.58 -2.79 -14.63
C LEU A 165 -14.94 -3.43 -14.96
N ALA A 166 -15.95 -2.63 -15.32
CA ALA A 166 -17.28 -3.14 -15.67
C ALA A 166 -17.19 -4.20 -16.78
N ARG A 167 -16.43 -3.92 -17.85
CA ARG A 167 -16.23 -4.84 -18.97
C ARG A 167 -15.62 -6.18 -18.55
N VAL A 168 -14.56 -6.16 -17.74
CA VAL A 168 -13.90 -7.39 -17.27
C VAL A 168 -14.86 -8.24 -16.46
N LEU A 169 -15.65 -7.62 -15.58
CA LEU A 169 -16.62 -8.33 -14.76
C LEU A 169 -17.78 -8.89 -15.61
N ASP A 170 -18.24 -8.17 -16.63
CA ASP A 170 -19.34 -8.58 -17.52
C ASP A 170 -18.94 -9.70 -18.49
N GLU A 171 -17.71 -9.65 -19.03
CA GLU A 171 -17.22 -10.63 -19.99
C GLU A 171 -16.72 -11.93 -19.35
N ASN A 172 -16.49 -11.94 -18.03
CA ASN A 172 -15.89 -13.07 -17.30
C ASN A 172 -16.72 -13.51 -16.08
N PRO A 173 -18.03 -13.79 -16.23
CA PRO A 173 -18.88 -14.16 -15.11
C PRO A 173 -18.36 -15.42 -14.40
N GLY A 174 -18.25 -15.35 -13.07
CA GLY A 174 -17.77 -16.45 -12.23
C GLY A 174 -16.25 -16.71 -12.29
N ARG A 175 -15.48 -15.92 -13.05
CA ARG A 175 -14.01 -16.02 -13.12
C ARG A 175 -13.28 -14.89 -12.40
N VAL A 176 -14.02 -13.97 -11.78
CA VAL A 176 -13.45 -12.86 -10.99
C VAL A 176 -13.83 -13.06 -9.53
N PRO A 177 -13.00 -13.76 -8.72
CA PRO A 177 -13.30 -14.01 -7.31
C PRO A 177 -13.20 -12.76 -6.43
N LEU A 178 -12.40 -11.77 -6.84
CA LEU A 178 -12.29 -10.45 -6.22
C LEU A 178 -11.71 -9.44 -7.21
N ALA A 179 -11.99 -8.16 -6.99
CA ALA A 179 -11.30 -7.02 -7.60
C ALA A 179 -10.43 -6.31 -6.56
N MET A 180 -9.42 -5.58 -6.99
CA MET A 180 -8.53 -4.83 -6.11
C MET A 180 -8.39 -3.36 -6.53
N ILE A 181 -8.05 -2.51 -5.56
CA ILE A 181 -7.48 -1.18 -5.80
C ILE A 181 -6.27 -1.00 -4.87
N THR A 182 -5.12 -0.65 -5.46
CA THR A 182 -3.91 -0.30 -4.71
C THR A 182 -3.91 1.18 -4.34
N VAL A 183 -3.86 1.51 -3.04
CA VAL A 183 -3.87 2.89 -2.51
C VAL A 183 -2.63 3.19 -1.63
N THR A 184 -1.81 4.18 -1.96
CA THR A 184 -1.59 4.81 -3.28
C THR A 184 -1.08 3.77 -4.30
N ASN A 185 -1.26 4.01 -5.60
CA ASN A 185 -0.78 3.10 -6.65
C ASN A 185 0.75 3.17 -6.73
N ASN A 186 1.42 2.21 -6.07
CA ASN A 186 2.89 2.12 -5.99
C ASN A 186 3.53 2.06 -7.39
N SER A 187 3.06 1.14 -8.23
CA SER A 187 3.61 0.90 -9.57
C SER A 187 3.38 2.10 -10.51
N GLY A 188 2.36 2.92 -10.25
CA GLY A 188 2.13 4.21 -10.90
C GLY A 188 2.97 5.37 -10.36
N GLY A 189 3.91 5.12 -9.44
CA GLY A 189 4.74 6.17 -8.82
C GLY A 189 4.08 6.81 -7.59
N GLY A 190 3.35 6.03 -6.79
CA GLY A 190 2.69 6.50 -5.55
C GLY A 190 1.51 7.43 -5.81
N GLN A 191 0.80 7.24 -6.92
CA GLN A 191 -0.28 8.14 -7.32
C GLN A 191 -1.57 7.82 -6.56
N PRO A 192 -2.31 8.84 -6.08
CA PRO A 192 -3.50 8.60 -5.28
C PRO A 192 -4.70 8.18 -6.12
N VAL A 193 -5.62 7.50 -5.46
CA VAL A 193 -6.96 7.13 -5.94
C VAL A 193 -7.98 8.05 -5.26
N SER A 194 -8.91 8.63 -6.02
CA SER A 194 -9.97 9.47 -5.44
C SER A 194 -11.03 8.65 -4.72
N MET A 195 -11.69 9.25 -3.73
CA MET A 195 -12.83 8.63 -3.06
C MET A 195 -13.95 8.35 -4.05
N ALA A 196 -14.23 9.27 -4.98
CA ALA A 196 -15.21 9.05 -6.04
C ALA A 196 -14.93 7.80 -6.88
N ASN A 197 -13.66 7.51 -7.20
CA ASN A 197 -13.28 6.33 -7.97
C ASN A 197 -13.44 5.04 -7.15
N ILE A 198 -13.06 5.05 -5.87
CA ILE A 198 -13.24 3.91 -4.95
C ILE A 198 -14.73 3.60 -4.76
N ARG A 199 -15.56 4.62 -4.52
CA ARG A 199 -17.02 4.48 -4.40
C ARG A 199 -17.65 3.89 -5.67
N ALA A 200 -17.27 4.38 -6.85
CA ALA A 200 -17.81 3.88 -8.11
C ALA A 200 -17.37 2.44 -8.40
N ALA A 201 -16.10 2.10 -8.15
CA ALA A 201 -15.62 0.74 -8.31
C ALA A 201 -16.33 -0.24 -7.36
N SER A 202 -16.53 0.16 -6.11
CA SER A 202 -17.29 -0.59 -5.10
C SER A 202 -18.69 -0.93 -5.62
N GLN A 203 -19.42 0.08 -6.11
CA GLN A 203 -20.75 -0.11 -6.69
C GLN A 203 -20.73 -1.09 -7.88
N ILE A 204 -19.82 -0.90 -8.84
CA ILE A 204 -19.68 -1.76 -10.03
C ILE A 204 -19.43 -3.23 -9.65
N CYS A 205 -18.57 -3.44 -8.65
CA CYS A 205 -18.23 -4.76 -8.12
C CYS A 205 -19.43 -5.40 -7.40
N HIS A 206 -20.09 -4.67 -6.49
CA HIS A 206 -21.22 -5.18 -5.70
C HIS A 206 -22.46 -5.49 -6.55
N GLU A 207 -22.74 -4.70 -7.59
CA GLU A 207 -23.82 -4.99 -8.57
C GLU A 207 -23.65 -6.34 -9.27
N ARG A 208 -22.40 -6.85 -9.32
CA ARG A 208 -22.04 -8.13 -9.96
C ARG A 208 -21.67 -9.22 -8.96
N GLY A 209 -21.84 -8.97 -7.67
CA GLY A 209 -21.52 -9.92 -6.60
C GLY A 209 -20.03 -10.23 -6.47
N VAL A 210 -19.15 -9.32 -6.89
CA VAL A 210 -17.70 -9.44 -6.77
C VAL A 210 -17.23 -8.57 -5.60
N PRO A 211 -16.46 -9.10 -4.63
CA PRO A 211 -15.94 -8.29 -3.53
C PRO A 211 -14.79 -7.39 -3.99
N LEU A 212 -14.72 -6.18 -3.44
CA LEU A 212 -13.64 -5.22 -3.67
C LEU A 212 -12.66 -5.22 -2.49
N PHE A 213 -11.37 -5.43 -2.76
CA PHE A 213 -10.31 -5.38 -1.76
C PHE A 213 -9.38 -4.19 -1.98
N LEU A 214 -8.79 -3.66 -0.90
CA LEU A 214 -7.67 -2.71 -1.02
C LEU A 214 -6.32 -3.39 -0.79
N ASP A 215 -5.33 -3.07 -1.62
CA ASP A 215 -3.95 -3.03 -1.10
C ASP A 215 -3.77 -1.67 -0.43
N CYS A 216 -3.74 -1.70 0.90
CA CYS A 216 -3.76 -0.50 1.74
C CYS A 216 -2.39 -0.19 2.37
N CYS A 217 -1.28 -0.61 1.75
CA CYS A 217 0.06 -0.32 2.26
C CYS A 217 0.31 1.19 2.50
N ARG A 218 -0.27 2.08 1.69
CA ARG A 218 -0.08 3.54 1.77
C ARG A 218 -1.41 4.30 1.85
N PHE A 219 -2.32 3.78 2.65
CA PHE A 219 -3.69 4.30 2.74
C PHE A 219 -3.76 5.70 3.39
N ALA A 220 -2.86 6.00 4.34
CA ALA A 220 -2.85 7.28 5.05
C ALA A 220 -2.30 8.39 4.13
N GLU A 221 -1.29 8.08 3.31
CA GLU A 221 -0.86 8.97 2.23
C GLU A 221 -2.00 9.23 1.22
N ASN A 222 -2.75 8.18 0.83
CA ASN A 222 -3.88 8.33 -0.08
C ASN A 222 -4.98 9.22 0.53
N ALA A 223 -5.31 9.02 1.81
CA ALA A 223 -6.27 9.84 2.55
C ALA A 223 -5.81 11.31 2.63
N TRP A 224 -4.52 11.56 2.80
CA TRP A 224 -3.95 12.91 2.75
C TRP A 224 -4.11 13.55 1.36
N PHE A 225 -3.89 12.80 0.28
CA PHE A 225 -4.12 13.32 -1.06
C PHE A 225 -5.59 13.62 -1.35
N ILE A 226 -6.51 12.77 -0.90
CA ILE A 226 -7.96 13.04 -1.00
C ILE A 226 -8.30 14.34 -0.27
N LYS A 227 -7.83 14.52 0.98
CA LYS A 227 -8.02 15.76 1.74
C LYS A 227 -7.56 17.01 0.98
N MET A 228 -6.41 16.90 0.32
CA MET A 228 -5.75 18.03 -0.34
C MET A 228 -6.31 18.34 -1.73
N ARG A 229 -6.87 17.34 -2.43
CA ARG A 229 -7.14 17.42 -3.87
C ARG A 229 -8.60 17.19 -4.24
N GLU A 230 -9.38 16.53 -3.39
CA GLU A 230 -10.78 16.19 -3.68
C GLU A 230 -11.73 17.19 -3.02
N GLU A 231 -12.63 17.75 -3.83
CA GLU A 231 -13.64 18.68 -3.34
C GLU A 231 -14.53 18.01 -2.28
N GLY A 232 -14.83 18.75 -1.19
CA GLY A 232 -15.64 18.25 -0.08
C GLY A 232 -14.86 17.55 1.05
N TYR A 233 -13.55 17.32 0.90
CA TYR A 233 -12.72 16.66 1.91
C TYR A 233 -11.78 17.58 2.69
N ALA A 234 -11.70 18.87 2.33
CA ALA A 234 -10.77 19.81 2.92
C ALA A 234 -10.89 19.94 4.46
N ASP A 235 -12.11 19.82 4.99
CA ASP A 235 -12.38 19.92 6.44
C ASP A 235 -12.37 18.57 7.19
N LYS A 236 -12.38 17.44 6.46
CA LYS A 236 -12.31 16.10 7.06
C LYS A 236 -10.90 15.77 7.54
N THR A 237 -10.79 15.04 8.64
CA THR A 237 -9.52 14.49 9.13
C THR A 237 -9.07 13.32 8.23
N PRO A 238 -7.75 13.03 8.14
CA PRO A 238 -7.29 11.85 7.41
C PRO A 238 -7.90 10.54 7.92
N LEU A 239 -8.22 10.44 9.22
CA LEU A 239 -8.88 9.27 9.79
C LEU A 239 -10.31 9.11 9.26
N GLU A 240 -11.12 10.18 9.25
CA GLU A 240 -12.49 10.13 8.69
C GLU A 240 -12.47 9.74 7.20
N ILE A 241 -11.47 10.21 6.46
CA ILE A 241 -11.29 9.88 5.05
C ILE A 241 -10.90 8.41 4.89
N ALA A 242 -9.96 7.90 5.69
CA ALA A 242 -9.58 6.50 5.68
C ALA A 242 -10.78 5.59 6.02
N GLN A 243 -11.55 5.93 7.04
CA GLN A 243 -12.76 5.21 7.44
C GLN A 243 -13.80 5.17 6.31
N GLU A 244 -14.04 6.30 5.63
CA GLU A 244 -14.91 6.35 4.46
C GLU A 244 -14.36 5.46 3.32
N MET A 245 -13.06 5.49 3.07
CA MET A 245 -12.41 4.67 2.04
C MET A 245 -12.58 3.18 2.29
N PHE A 246 -12.36 2.72 3.53
CA PHE A 246 -12.54 1.31 3.90
C PHE A 246 -14.02 0.90 3.94
N SER A 247 -14.96 1.84 4.15
CA SER A 247 -16.40 1.54 4.13
C SER A 247 -16.92 1.06 2.77
N TYR A 248 -16.17 1.29 1.69
CA TYR A 248 -16.48 0.86 0.34
C TYR A 248 -15.86 -0.49 -0.04
N THR A 249 -15.14 -1.16 0.86
CA THR A 249 -14.43 -2.41 0.54
C THR A 249 -14.80 -3.55 1.46
N ASP A 250 -14.61 -4.78 0.97
CA ASP A 250 -14.95 -6.03 1.65
C ASP A 250 -13.77 -6.63 2.42
N GLY A 251 -12.57 -6.07 2.21
CA GLY A 251 -11.35 -6.45 2.90
C GLY A 251 -10.14 -5.66 2.41
N ALA A 252 -8.99 -5.92 3.03
CA ALA A 252 -7.74 -5.33 2.59
C ALA A 252 -6.53 -6.21 2.95
N THR A 253 -5.44 -6.02 2.21
CA THR A 253 -4.11 -6.50 2.55
C THR A 253 -3.22 -5.31 2.89
N MET A 254 -2.46 -5.39 3.98
CA MET A 254 -1.58 -4.31 4.43
C MET A 254 -0.17 -4.82 4.71
N SER A 255 0.82 -4.05 4.27
CA SER A 255 2.16 -4.11 4.86
C SER A 255 2.32 -2.95 5.85
N ALA A 256 2.25 -3.23 7.15
CA ALA A 256 2.54 -2.25 8.21
C ALA A 256 4.01 -1.78 8.30
N LYS A 257 4.80 -2.04 7.25
CA LYS A 257 6.17 -1.56 7.08
C LYS A 257 6.22 -0.19 6.37
N LYS A 258 5.06 0.36 6.00
CA LYS A 258 4.90 1.62 5.25
C LYS A 258 4.20 2.61 6.17
N ASP A 259 2.89 2.84 5.99
CA ASP A 259 2.06 3.75 6.82
C ASP A 259 1.74 3.22 8.24
N GLY A 260 2.28 2.05 8.62
CA GLY A 260 1.92 1.34 9.86
C GLY A 260 2.62 1.83 11.13
#